data_AF-A0A936VI19-F1
#
_entry.id   AF-A0A936VI19-F1
#
_cell.length_a   1.000
_cell.length_b   1.000
_cell.length_c   1.000
_cell.angle_alpha   90.00
_cell.angle_beta   90.00
_cell.angle_gamma   90.00
#
_symmetry.space_group_name_H-M   'P 1'
#
loop_
_entity.id
_entity.type
_entity.pdbx_description
1 polymer ?
#
loop_
_entity_poly.entity_id
_entity_poly.type
_entity_poly.pdbx_seq_one_letter_code
_entity_poly.pdbx_strand_id
1 'polypeptide(L)' 'MSTEDLLAVIEEGLENGRITPYLAAYIAAEVTGVAALATGFDDRVRLDDLDDER' A
#
# COMPACT_ATOMS: atom_id res chain seq x y z
N MET A 1 19.25 6.49 3.79
CA MET A 1 18.07 6.47 2.91
C MET A 1 17.04 7.37 3.56
N SER A 2 16.58 8.39 2.86
CA SER A 2 15.55 9.31 3.37
C SER A 2 14.14 8.75 3.12
N THR A 3 13.14 9.39 3.70
CA THR A 3 11.73 9.10 3.41
C THR A 3 11.42 9.33 1.92
N GLU A 4 12.00 10.37 1.30
CA GLU A 4 11.80 10.62 -0.14
C GLU A 4 12.37 9.50 -1.00
N ASP A 5 13.57 8.98 -0.66
CA ASP A 5 14.17 7.84 -1.35
C ASP A 5 13.26 6.61 -1.30
N LEU A 6 12.58 6.39 -0.17
CA LEU A 6 11.71 5.24 0.03
C LEU A 6 10.40 5.37 -0.76
N LEU A 7 9.82 6.57 -0.81
CA LEU A 7 8.63 6.87 -1.61
C LEU A 7 8.90 6.73 -3.10
N ALA A 8 10.06 7.17 -3.58
CA ALA A 8 10.46 7.01 -4.98
C ALA A 8 10.53 5.53 -5.40
N VAL A 9 11.04 4.65 -4.52
CA VAL A 9 11.07 3.20 -4.76
C VAL A 9 9.67 2.59 -4.82
N ILE A 10 8.75 3.08 -3.98
CA ILE A 10 7.35 2.63 -3.96
C ILE A 10 6.63 3.07 -5.24
N GLU A 11 6.84 4.30 -5.69
CA GLU A 11 6.30 4.82 -6.96
C GLU A 11 6.81 4.00 -8.15
N GLU A 12 8.12 3.72 -8.23
CA GLU A 12 8.68 2.87 -9.29
C GLU A 12 8.03 1.47 -9.28
N GLY A 13 7.87 0.88 -8.09
CA GLY A 13 7.21 -0.41 -7.91
C GLY A 13 5.73 -0.41 -8.30
N LEU A 14 5.04 0.72 -8.13
CA LEU A 14 3.66 0.89 -8.55
C LEU A 14 3.56 1.03 -10.08
N GLU A 15 4.40 1.87 -10.67
CA GLU A 15 4.43 2.12 -12.12
C GLU A 15 4.78 0.87 -12.93
N ASN A 16 5.69 0.03 -12.42
CA ASN A 16 6.08 -1.21 -13.07
C ASN A 16 5.19 -2.41 -12.69
N GLY A 17 4.16 -2.20 -11.87
CA GLY A 17 3.19 -3.23 -11.47
C GLY A 17 3.72 -4.30 -10.50
N ARG A 18 4.89 -4.10 -9.89
CA ARG A 18 5.43 -5.00 -8.85
C ARG A 18 4.72 -4.82 -7.50
N ILE A 19 4.15 -3.63 -7.27
CA ILE A 19 3.43 -3.28 -6.05
C ILE A 19 2.01 -2.87 -6.46
N THR A 20 1.01 -3.46 -5.80
CA THR A 20 -0.38 -3.06 -6.03
C THR A 20 -0.63 -1.67 -5.45
N PRO A 21 -1.55 -0.87 -6.02
CA PRO A 21 -1.88 0.46 -5.48
C PRO A 21 -2.20 0.46 -3.99
N TYR A 22 -2.87 -0.60 -3.52
CA TYR A 22 -3.18 -0.82 -2.11
C TYR A 22 -1.93 -0.94 -1.23
N LEU A 23 -0.97 -1.77 -1.64
CA LEU A 23 0.26 -1.98 -0.89
C LEU A 23 1.12 -0.71 -0.89
N ALA A 24 1.14 0.04 -1.99
CA ALA A 24 1.83 1.33 -2.07
C ALA A 24 1.25 2.35 -1.08
N ALA A 25 -0.09 2.47 -1.01
CA ALA A 25 -0.78 3.39 -0.09
C ALA A 25 -0.55 3.03 1.40
N TYR A 26 -0.52 1.74 1.73
CA TYR A 26 -0.20 1.27 3.07
C TYR A 26 1.22 1.65 3.50
N ILE A 27 2.22 1.33 2.66
CA ILE A 27 3.62 1.61 2.99
C ILE A 27 3.85 3.13 3.08
N ALA A 28 3.27 3.92 2.18
CA ALA A 28 3.35 5.37 2.23
C ALA A 28 2.75 5.94 3.53
N ALA A 29 1.61 5.41 3.99
CA ALA A 29 0.99 5.81 5.25
C ALA A 29 1.88 5.53 6.46
N GLU A 30 2.43 4.31 6.55
CA GLU A 30 3.34 3.89 7.62
C GLU A 30 4.60 4.77 7.68
N VAL A 31 5.21 5.07 6.53
CA VAL A 31 6.46 5.84 6.46
C VAL A 31 6.25 7.32 6.74
N THR A 32 5.06 7.86 6.42
CA THR A 32 4.69 9.26 6.68
C THR A 32 4.07 9.47 8.06
N GLY A 33 3.80 8.40 8.81
CA GLY A 33 3.11 8.46 10.10
C GLY A 33 1.64 8.87 9.99
N VAL A 34 1.06 8.76 8.80
CA VAL A 34 -0.37 8.99 8.55
C VAL A 34 -1.11 7.67 8.77
N ALA A 35 -2.27 7.71 9.45
CA ALA A 35 -3.07 6.51 9.61
C ALA A 35 -3.48 5.96 8.23
N ALA A 36 -3.24 4.67 7.95
CA ALA A 36 -3.53 4.05 6.66
C ALA A 36 -4.98 4.27 6.19
N LEU A 37 -5.96 4.25 7.10
CA LEU A 37 -7.37 4.56 6.78
C LEU A 37 -7.56 5.94 6.12
N ALA A 38 -6.69 6.92 6.40
CA ALA A 38 -6.73 8.25 5.79
C ALA A 38 -6.18 8.29 4.36
N THR A 39 -5.50 7.23 3.90
CA THR A 39 -4.99 7.10 2.53
C THR A 39 -5.94 6.34 1.60
N GLY A 40 -7.14 5.96 2.10
CA GLY A 40 -8.09 5.14 1.36
C GLY A 40 -7.82 3.62 1.48
N PHE A 41 -6.92 3.22 2.37
CA PHE A 41 -6.73 1.82 2.76
C PHE A 41 -7.96 1.34 3.53
N ASP A 42 -8.76 0.45 2.92
CA ASP A 42 -9.82 -0.29 3.62
C ASP A 42 -9.28 -1.70 3.94
N ASP A 43 -9.02 -1.95 5.22
CA ASP A 43 -8.53 -3.23 5.76
C ASP A 43 -9.50 -4.40 5.48
N ARG A 44 -10.76 -4.12 5.08
CA ARG A 44 -11.78 -5.12 4.78
C ARG A 44 -11.55 -5.83 3.45
N VAL A 45 -10.82 -5.23 2.51
CA VAL A 45 -10.54 -5.83 1.18
C VAL A 45 -9.70 -7.11 1.32
N ARG A 46 -9.01 -7.31 2.46
CA ARG A 46 -8.17 -8.48 2.70
C ARG A 46 -8.97 -9.76 3.02
N LEU A 47 -10.24 -9.66 3.45
CA LEU A 47 -11.02 -10.83 3.90
C LEU A 47 -11.85 -11.47 2.79
N ASP A 48 -12.32 -10.68 1.81
CA ASP A 48 -13.24 -11.21 0.79
C ASP A 48 -12.53 -12.08 -0.27
N ASP A 49 -11.22 -11.88 -0.51
CA ASP A 49 -10.44 -12.66 -1.48
C ASP A 49 -9.95 -14.02 -0.95
N LEU A 50 -10.18 -14.33 0.33
CA LEU A 50 -9.73 -15.59 0.97
C LEU A 50 -10.88 -16.56 1.29
N ASP A 51 -12.13 -16.15 1.13
CA ASP A 51 -13.31 -16.95 1.49
C ASP A 51 -14.01 -17.63 0.30
N ASP A 52 -13.54 -17.41 -0.94
CA ASP A 52 -14.12 -17.97 -2.18
C ASP A 52 -13.60 -19.38 -2.56
N GLU A 53 -13.13 -20.17 -1.57
CA GLU A 53 -12.74 -21.59 -1.73
C GLU A 53 -13.61 -22.58 -0.90
N ARG A 54 -14.94 -22.42 -0.90
CA ARG A 54 -15.86 -23.35 -0.22
C ARG A 54 -16.93 -23.94 -1.13
#